data_AF-A0A7S0FBW9-F1
#
_entry.id   AF-A0A7S0FBW9-F1
#
_cell.length_a   1.000
_cell.length_b   1.000
_cell.length_c   1.000
_cell.angle_alpha   90.00
_cell.angle_beta   90.00
_cell.angle_gamma   90.00
#
_symmetry.space_group_name_H-M   'P 1'
#
loop_
_entity.id
_entity.type
_entity.pdbx_description
1 polymer ?
#
loop_
_entity_poly.entity_id
_entity_poly.type
_entity_poly.pdbx_seq_one_letter_code
_entity_poly.pdbx_strand_id
1 'polypeptide(L)'
;RTGSQVAEEQHVARAAELEDLYARAEANEHAAQKKCHVGEERLRELERRLREAEKASRQRELEDASRVHASEHECERLQRQLASAESSGQELQSRLEQDRSILTKLRADLRSSQERCDELQREAKLAQRAKDTLEHQLQWQRKHSNEQLAPAPVPEAPIKVAAHASRSRRSVSMDPHTVEAIVAAADAITAAGEAVAASGGSGTAATRRNVHTPPPALPEWAQPGAKPSGRRPDVKGMTPGYEQLLVRIEKDGWHAIPWKDDYTMLHDAASKGLPELCMYLVGLRADINARDKFNRTPLQYAGETGHRRTSQLLEEHAVQVAGHRSSPLAEEPAHSTVQTMSRRT
;
A
#
# COMPACT_ATOMS: atom_id res chain seq x y z
N ARG A 1 112.16 -33.25 -21.84
CA ARG A 1 111.38 -33.24 -20.59
C ARG A 1 111.09 -34.69 -20.24
N THR A 2 111.44 -35.15 -19.04
CA THR A 2 111.12 -36.52 -18.60
C THR A 2 109.60 -36.70 -18.57
N GLY A 3 109.08 -37.93 -18.77
CA GLY A 3 107.63 -38.18 -18.76
C GLY A 3 106.91 -37.68 -17.49
N SER A 4 107.64 -37.55 -16.39
CA SER A 4 107.19 -36.92 -15.14
C SER A 4 106.78 -35.46 -15.30
N GLN A 5 107.53 -34.65 -16.07
CA GLN A 5 107.24 -33.22 -16.24
C GLN A 5 106.00 -32.97 -17.09
N VAL A 6 105.73 -33.84 -18.07
CA VAL A 6 104.53 -33.74 -18.93
C VAL A 6 103.28 -34.15 -18.14
N ALA A 7 103.38 -35.16 -17.28
CA ALA A 7 102.29 -35.54 -16.38
C ALA A 7 101.99 -34.41 -15.37
N GLU A 8 103.02 -33.79 -14.81
CA GLU A 8 102.89 -32.68 -13.86
C GLU A 8 102.25 -31.44 -14.53
N GLU A 9 102.65 -31.09 -15.76
CA GLU A 9 102.02 -30.03 -16.57
C GLU A 9 100.54 -30.35 -16.88
N GLN A 10 100.20 -31.61 -17.18
CA GLN A 10 98.81 -32.04 -17.39
C GLN A 10 97.96 -31.99 -16.10
N HIS A 11 98.55 -32.33 -14.95
CA HIS A 11 97.87 -32.22 -13.65
C HIS A 11 97.60 -30.77 -13.28
N VAL A 12 98.55 -29.86 -13.53
CA VAL A 12 98.37 -28.43 -13.30
C VAL A 12 97.31 -27.82 -14.23
N ALA A 13 97.32 -28.19 -15.52
CA ALA A 13 96.28 -27.74 -16.46
C ALA A 13 94.88 -28.23 -16.07
N ARG A 14 94.76 -29.50 -15.65
CA ARG A 14 93.48 -30.06 -15.19
C ARG A 14 93.02 -29.47 -13.87
N ALA A 15 93.95 -29.11 -12.97
CA ALA A 15 93.63 -28.38 -11.75
C ALA A 15 93.10 -26.97 -12.07
N ALA A 16 93.73 -26.25 -13.01
CA ALA A 16 93.27 -24.94 -13.45
C ALA A 16 91.87 -24.99 -14.11
N GLU A 17 91.59 -26.01 -14.94
CA GLU A 17 90.27 -26.24 -15.51
C GLU A 17 89.21 -26.52 -14.44
N LEU A 18 89.55 -27.27 -13.38
CA LEU A 18 88.65 -27.52 -12.26
C LEU A 18 88.36 -26.25 -11.46
N GLU A 19 89.39 -25.43 -11.18
CA GLU A 19 89.21 -24.12 -10.52
C GLU A 19 88.31 -23.18 -11.33
N ASP A 20 88.49 -23.12 -12.65
CA ASP A 20 87.61 -22.33 -13.54
C ASP A 20 86.16 -22.83 -13.55
N LEU A 21 85.96 -24.16 -13.51
CA LEU A 21 84.63 -24.76 -13.41
C LEU A 21 83.97 -24.49 -12.06
N TYR A 22 84.72 -24.56 -10.95
CA TYR A 22 84.24 -24.20 -9.62
C TYR A 22 83.87 -22.72 -9.55
N ALA A 23 84.71 -21.81 -10.04
CA ALA A 23 84.42 -20.38 -10.07
C ALA A 23 83.16 -20.05 -10.90
N ARG A 24 82.93 -20.75 -12.02
CA ARG A 24 81.69 -20.62 -12.81
C ARG A 24 80.47 -21.18 -12.07
N ALA A 25 80.61 -22.28 -11.34
CA ALA A 25 79.54 -22.85 -10.53
C ALA A 25 79.12 -21.89 -9.40
N GLU A 26 80.09 -21.31 -8.68
CA GLU A 26 79.83 -20.31 -7.63
C GLU A 26 79.18 -19.04 -8.19
N ALA A 27 79.63 -18.55 -9.36
CA ALA A 27 79.02 -17.39 -10.01
C ALA A 27 77.57 -17.67 -10.43
N ASN A 28 77.28 -18.88 -10.93
CA ASN A 28 75.92 -19.30 -11.27
C ASN A 28 75.04 -19.45 -10.02
N GLU A 29 75.57 -19.97 -8.92
CA GLU A 29 74.86 -20.07 -7.65
C GLU A 29 74.53 -18.69 -7.09
N HIS A 30 75.48 -17.76 -7.06
CA HIS A 30 75.24 -16.38 -6.64
C HIS A 30 74.23 -15.65 -7.55
N ALA A 31 74.28 -15.90 -8.86
CA ALA A 31 73.29 -15.35 -9.79
C ALA A 31 71.88 -15.92 -9.53
N ALA A 32 71.78 -17.22 -9.19
CA ALA A 32 70.52 -17.86 -8.83
C ALA A 32 69.98 -17.33 -7.48
N GLN A 33 70.85 -17.17 -6.47
CA GLN A 33 70.49 -16.59 -5.17
C GLN A 33 69.98 -15.15 -5.30
N LYS A 34 70.65 -14.30 -6.11
CA LYS A 34 70.19 -12.94 -6.40
C LYS A 34 68.82 -12.92 -7.08
N LYS A 35 68.58 -13.81 -8.06
CA LYS A 35 67.27 -13.93 -8.71
C LYS A 35 66.18 -14.40 -7.73
N CYS A 36 66.50 -15.34 -6.84
CA CYS A 36 65.59 -15.79 -5.79
C CYS A 36 65.22 -14.64 -4.85
N HIS A 37 66.21 -13.87 -4.38
CA HIS A 37 65.98 -12.74 -3.50
C HIS A 37 65.08 -11.66 -4.12
N VAL A 38 65.34 -11.29 -5.38
CA VAL A 38 64.47 -10.36 -6.13
C VAL A 38 63.05 -10.92 -6.30
N GLY A 39 62.93 -12.24 -6.47
CA GLY A 39 61.63 -12.93 -6.49
C GLY A 39 60.88 -12.83 -5.16
N GLU A 40 61.57 -13.07 -4.04
CA GLU A 40 61.02 -12.97 -2.68
C GLU A 40 60.61 -11.54 -2.33
N GLU A 41 61.42 -10.54 -2.69
CA GLU A 41 61.07 -9.12 -2.48
C GLU A 41 59.82 -8.73 -3.27
N ARG A 42 59.70 -9.17 -4.52
CA ARG A 42 58.49 -8.97 -5.33
C ARG A 42 57.27 -9.66 -4.71
N LEU A 43 57.44 -10.86 -4.17
CA LEU A 43 56.36 -11.57 -3.49
C LEU A 43 55.89 -10.82 -2.24
N ARG A 44 56.82 -10.36 -1.39
CA ARG A 44 56.51 -9.56 -0.19
C ARG A 44 55.79 -8.27 -0.54
N GLU A 45 56.21 -7.60 -1.61
CA GLU A 45 55.56 -6.38 -2.09
C GLU A 45 54.13 -6.66 -2.60
N LEU A 46 53.93 -7.76 -3.34
CA LEU A 46 52.59 -8.17 -3.77
C LEU A 46 51.69 -8.52 -2.58
N GLU A 47 52.21 -9.22 -1.57
CA GLU A 47 51.48 -9.52 -0.33
C GLU A 47 51.10 -8.24 0.42
N ARG A 48 51.99 -7.25 0.50
CA ARG A 48 51.71 -5.95 1.11
C ARG A 48 50.56 -5.24 0.38
N ARG A 49 50.63 -5.19 -0.95
CA ARG A 49 49.57 -4.59 -1.79
C ARG A 49 48.24 -5.32 -1.65
N LEU A 50 48.25 -6.64 -1.55
CA LEU A 50 47.04 -7.43 -1.32
C LEU A 50 46.42 -7.09 0.04
N ARG A 51 47.21 -7.02 1.12
CA ARG A 51 46.72 -6.63 2.45
C ARG A 51 46.17 -5.20 2.48
N GLU A 52 46.81 -4.28 1.76
CA GLU A 52 46.32 -2.89 1.64
C GLU A 52 45.01 -2.81 0.86
N ALA A 53 44.89 -3.57 -0.24
CA ALA A 53 43.66 -3.66 -1.01
C ALA A 53 42.51 -4.28 -0.18
N GLU A 54 42.78 -5.33 0.59
CA GLU A 54 41.80 -5.93 1.50
C GLU A 54 41.34 -4.96 2.58
N LYS A 55 42.27 -4.20 3.19
CA LYS A 55 41.92 -3.16 4.16
C LYS A 55 41.06 -2.05 3.53
N ALA A 56 41.42 -1.61 2.34
CA ALA A 56 40.65 -0.61 1.60
C ALA A 56 39.24 -1.11 1.24
N SER A 57 39.09 -2.39 0.86
CA SER A 57 37.78 -3.01 0.61
C SER A 57 36.91 -3.02 1.86
N ARG A 58 37.46 -3.50 2.99
CA ARG A 58 36.74 -3.51 4.29
C ARG A 58 36.33 -2.12 4.74
N GLN A 59 37.18 -1.11 4.50
CA GLN A 59 36.85 0.27 4.85
C GLN A 59 35.68 0.79 4.01
N ARG A 60 35.67 0.51 2.70
CA ARG A 60 34.53 0.87 1.83
C ARG A 60 33.25 0.18 2.26
N GLU A 61 33.32 -1.11 2.62
CA GLU A 61 32.16 -1.85 3.13
C GLU A 61 31.60 -1.23 4.42
N LEU A 62 32.45 -0.78 5.34
CA LEU A 62 32.03 -0.08 6.56
C LEU A 62 31.43 1.30 6.28
N GLU A 63 32.01 2.06 5.35
CA GLU A 63 31.49 3.36 4.92
C GLU A 63 30.13 3.20 4.22
N ASP A 64 29.99 2.18 3.38
CA ASP A 64 28.74 1.84 2.71
C ASP A 64 27.67 1.38 3.71
N ALA A 65 28.03 0.53 4.68
CA ALA A 65 27.13 0.11 5.76
C ALA A 65 26.67 1.31 6.62
N SER A 66 27.58 2.23 6.94
CA SER A 66 27.27 3.46 7.68
C SER A 66 26.32 4.37 6.90
N ARG A 67 26.50 4.46 5.58
CA ARG A 67 25.62 5.24 4.69
C ARG A 67 24.22 4.62 4.59
N VAL A 68 24.12 3.29 4.52
CA VAL A 68 22.84 2.57 4.54
C VAL A 68 22.11 2.83 5.86
N HIS A 69 22.76 2.65 7.01
CA HIS A 69 22.14 2.94 8.31
C HIS A 69 21.70 4.40 8.48
N ALA A 70 22.47 5.36 7.97
CA ALA A 70 22.05 6.77 7.96
C ALA A 70 20.77 6.97 7.14
N SER A 71 20.66 6.33 5.98
CA SER A 71 19.46 6.39 5.14
C SER A 71 18.25 5.69 5.77
N GLU A 72 18.46 4.56 6.48
CA GLU A 72 17.41 3.86 7.23
C GLU A 72 16.87 4.76 8.35
N HIS A 73 17.76 5.40 9.12
CA HIS A 73 17.35 6.31 10.19
C HIS A 73 16.61 7.55 9.67
N GLU A 74 17.02 8.09 8.52
CA GLU A 74 16.27 9.17 7.85
C GLU A 74 14.88 8.69 7.40
N CYS A 75 14.77 7.48 6.87
CA CYS A 75 13.51 6.87 6.47
C CYS A 75 12.58 6.69 7.68
N GLU A 76 13.07 6.15 8.80
CA GLU A 76 12.32 6.04 10.05
C GLU A 76 11.87 7.41 10.58
N ARG A 77 12.74 8.43 10.49
CA ARG A 77 12.38 9.80 10.91
C ARG A 77 11.23 10.35 10.06
N LEU A 78 11.29 10.17 8.74
CA LEU A 78 10.23 10.59 7.83
C LEU A 78 8.92 9.82 8.08
N GLN A 79 9.00 8.51 8.36
CA GLN A 79 7.82 7.71 8.72
C GLN A 79 7.16 8.21 10.01
N ARG A 80 7.94 8.56 11.05
CA ARG A 80 7.40 9.15 12.29
C ARG A 80 6.74 10.52 12.03
N GLN A 81 7.33 11.34 11.16
CA GLN A 81 6.74 12.62 10.77
C GLN A 81 5.43 12.42 10.00
N LEU A 82 5.37 11.45 9.09
CA LEU A 82 4.15 11.11 8.36
C LEU A 82 3.04 10.62 9.31
N ALA A 83 3.35 9.71 10.23
CA ALA A 83 2.39 9.22 11.22
C ALA A 83 1.87 10.36 12.13
N SER A 84 2.74 11.28 12.54
CA SER A 84 2.34 12.49 13.28
C SER A 84 1.40 13.37 12.45
N ALA A 85 1.73 13.62 11.18
CA ALA A 85 0.88 14.40 10.28
C ALA A 85 -0.49 13.73 10.05
N GLU A 86 -0.52 12.41 9.86
CA GLU A 86 -1.76 11.64 9.74
C GLU A 86 -2.63 11.76 10.99
N SER A 87 -2.04 11.64 12.18
CA SER A 87 -2.79 11.79 13.44
C SER A 87 -3.38 13.20 13.59
N SER A 88 -2.63 14.24 13.20
CA SER A 88 -3.14 15.62 13.19
C SER A 88 -4.27 15.80 12.17
N GLY A 89 -4.20 15.11 11.03
CA GLY A 89 -5.25 15.11 10.02
C GLY A 89 -6.53 14.47 10.52
N GLN A 90 -6.43 13.35 11.24
CA GLN A 90 -7.57 12.68 11.87
C GLN A 90 -8.23 13.55 12.95
N GLU A 91 -7.44 14.27 13.75
CA GLU A 91 -8.00 15.20 14.75
C GLU A 91 -8.78 16.34 14.08
N LEU A 92 -8.26 16.91 12.99
CA LEU A 92 -8.97 17.94 12.22
C LEU A 92 -10.27 17.40 11.60
N GLN A 93 -10.27 16.16 11.10
CA GLN A 93 -11.48 15.52 10.58
C GLN A 93 -12.54 15.35 11.66
N SER A 94 -12.13 14.88 12.85
CA SER A 94 -13.03 14.73 14.00
C SER A 94 -13.65 16.08 14.41
N ARG A 95 -12.85 17.15 14.46
CA ARG A 95 -13.35 18.51 14.74
C ARG A 95 -14.34 18.98 13.68
N LEU A 96 -14.05 18.77 12.40
CA LEU A 96 -14.93 19.15 11.31
C LEU A 96 -16.27 18.40 11.34
N GLU A 97 -16.25 17.12 11.74
CA GLU A 97 -17.46 16.32 11.92
C GLU A 97 -18.28 16.80 13.13
N GLN A 98 -17.60 17.18 14.22
CA GLN A 98 -18.23 17.80 15.38
C GLN A 98 -18.90 19.14 15.03
N ASP A 99 -18.20 20.01 14.29
CA ASP A 99 -18.73 21.28 13.80
C ASP A 99 -19.93 21.07 12.87
N ARG A 100 -19.87 20.07 11.99
CA ARG A 100 -21.00 19.70 11.12
C ARG A 100 -22.21 19.25 11.94
N SER A 101 -22.01 18.45 12.98
CA SER A 101 -23.06 18.04 13.91
C SER A 101 -23.70 19.25 14.59
N ILE A 102 -22.88 20.18 15.09
CA ILE A 102 -23.35 21.44 15.71
C ILE A 102 -24.19 22.25 14.70
N LEU A 103 -23.71 22.41 13.47
CA LEU A 103 -24.45 23.12 12.41
C LEU A 103 -25.78 22.45 12.07
N THR A 104 -25.87 21.12 12.07
CA THR A 104 -27.15 20.43 11.84
C THR A 104 -28.15 20.69 12.97
N LYS A 105 -27.70 20.71 14.23
CA LYS A 105 -28.55 21.04 15.39
C LYS A 105 -29.04 22.49 15.32
N LEU A 106 -28.14 23.44 15.09
CA LEU A 106 -28.50 24.86 14.95
C LEU A 106 -29.49 25.10 13.80
N ARG A 107 -29.35 24.39 12.67
CA ARG A 107 -30.32 24.45 11.57
C ARG A 107 -31.69 23.87 11.93
N ALA A 108 -31.73 22.83 12.77
CA ALA A 108 -32.99 22.28 13.27
C ALA A 108 -33.67 23.25 14.25
N ASP A 109 -32.91 23.85 15.16
CA ASP A 109 -33.41 24.85 16.12
C ASP A 109 -33.93 26.11 15.41
N LEU A 110 -33.23 26.56 14.36
CA LEU A 110 -33.67 27.68 13.53
C LEU A 110 -34.99 27.36 12.83
N ARG A 111 -35.14 26.16 12.26
CA ARG A 111 -36.40 25.71 11.64
C ARG A 111 -37.55 25.66 12.65
N SER A 112 -37.32 25.07 13.82
CA SER A 112 -38.34 25.03 14.89
C SER A 112 -38.73 26.42 15.38
N SER A 113 -37.78 27.37 15.40
CA SER A 113 -38.06 28.76 15.76
C SER A 113 -38.85 29.50 14.67
N GLN A 114 -38.56 29.23 13.39
CA GLN A 114 -39.32 29.74 12.25
C GLN A 114 -40.77 29.23 12.26
N GLU A 115 -40.97 27.93 12.48
CA GLU A 115 -42.30 27.31 12.59
C GLU A 115 -43.12 27.95 13.72
N ARG A 116 -42.51 28.21 14.88
CA ARG A 116 -43.13 28.92 16.00
C ARG A 116 -43.51 30.36 15.64
N CYS A 117 -42.66 31.08 14.92
CA CYS A 117 -42.99 32.42 14.41
C CYS A 117 -44.20 32.37 13.46
N ASP A 118 -44.26 31.40 12.55
CA ASP A 118 -45.37 31.24 11.62
C ASP A 118 -46.68 30.88 12.33
N GLU A 119 -46.63 30.03 13.36
CA GLU A 119 -47.76 29.69 14.23
C GLU A 119 -48.33 30.94 14.91
N LEU A 120 -47.47 31.73 15.58
CA LEU A 120 -47.86 32.97 16.24
C LEU A 120 -48.46 33.99 15.25
N GLN A 121 -47.92 34.07 14.03
CA GLN A 121 -48.52 34.90 12.98
C GLN A 121 -49.91 34.43 12.55
N ARG A 122 -50.17 33.11 12.52
CA ARG A 122 -51.50 32.57 12.24
C ARG A 122 -52.47 32.87 13.37
N GLU A 123 -52.05 32.67 14.62
CA GLU A 123 -52.85 33.00 15.81
C GLU A 123 -53.20 34.49 15.86
N ALA A 124 -52.24 35.37 15.59
CA ALA A 124 -52.47 36.81 15.53
C ALA A 124 -53.50 37.19 14.45
N LYS A 125 -53.44 36.55 13.27
CA LYS A 125 -54.44 36.75 12.20
C LYS A 125 -55.83 36.26 12.60
N LEU A 126 -55.93 35.13 13.30
CA LEU A 126 -57.20 34.61 13.82
C LEU A 126 -57.79 35.53 14.89
N ALA A 127 -56.96 36.01 15.83
CA ALA A 127 -57.36 36.95 16.86
C ALA A 127 -57.85 38.27 16.24
N GLN A 128 -57.18 38.76 15.20
CA GLN A 128 -57.63 39.96 14.46
C GLN A 128 -58.99 39.73 13.81
N ARG A 129 -59.20 38.60 13.12
CA ARG A 129 -60.51 38.26 12.56
C ARG A 129 -61.60 38.17 13.63
N ALA A 130 -61.31 37.56 14.77
CA ALA A 130 -62.25 37.48 15.89
C ALA A 130 -62.60 38.88 16.42
N LYS A 131 -61.60 39.77 16.56
CA LYS A 131 -61.79 41.17 16.91
C LYS A 131 -62.71 41.88 15.91
N ASP A 132 -62.44 41.76 14.61
CA ASP A 132 -63.25 42.40 13.57
C ASP A 132 -64.71 41.88 13.59
N THR A 133 -64.92 40.58 13.84
CA THR A 133 -66.27 40.03 13.98
C THR A 133 -67.02 40.55 15.21
N LEU A 134 -66.33 40.72 16.34
CA LEU A 134 -66.93 41.29 17.55
C LEU A 134 -67.25 42.78 17.36
N GLU A 135 -66.36 43.54 16.71
CA GLU A 135 -66.62 44.93 16.36
C GLU A 135 -67.84 45.05 15.44
N HIS A 136 -67.97 44.17 14.44
CA HIS A 136 -69.14 44.12 13.57
C HIS A 136 -70.42 43.77 14.34
N GLN A 137 -70.37 42.80 15.27
CA GLN A 137 -71.51 42.46 16.13
C GLN A 137 -71.93 43.63 17.02
N LEU A 138 -70.98 44.34 17.63
CA LEU A 138 -71.25 45.53 18.44
C LEU A 138 -71.83 46.67 17.60
N GLN A 139 -71.32 46.91 16.40
CA GLN A 139 -71.89 47.89 15.46
C GLN A 139 -73.31 47.50 15.06
N TRP A 140 -73.55 46.21 14.78
CA TRP A 140 -74.88 45.69 14.48
C TRP A 140 -75.83 45.90 15.67
N GLN A 141 -75.40 45.56 16.89
CA GLN A 141 -76.18 45.78 18.11
C GLN A 141 -76.47 47.26 18.32
N ARG A 142 -75.49 48.16 18.18
CA ARG A 142 -75.74 49.62 18.32
C ARG A 142 -76.77 50.16 17.34
N LYS A 143 -76.77 49.65 16.10
CA LYS A 143 -77.77 50.02 15.09
C LYS A 143 -79.16 49.51 15.47
N HIS A 144 -79.28 48.26 15.91
CA HIS A 144 -80.56 47.63 16.23
C HIS A 144 -81.05 47.89 17.67
N SER A 145 -80.18 48.33 18.60
CA SER A 145 -80.57 48.76 19.96
C SER A 145 -81.27 50.12 19.95
N ASN A 146 -81.14 50.88 18.86
CA ASN A 146 -81.90 52.11 18.63
C ASN A 146 -83.26 51.83 17.97
N GLU A 147 -83.56 50.57 17.66
CA GLU A 147 -84.72 50.13 16.90
C GLU A 147 -85.43 48.98 17.64
N GLN A 148 -86.04 49.35 18.77
CA GLN A 148 -87.27 48.80 19.38
C GLN A 148 -87.22 47.82 20.59
N LEU A 149 -88.08 48.19 21.55
CA LEU A 149 -88.76 47.41 22.58
C LEU A 149 -89.27 46.03 22.07
N ALA A 150 -88.74 44.92 22.60
CA ALA A 150 -89.41 43.65 22.99
C ALA A 150 -88.49 42.40 22.84
N PRO A 151 -88.64 41.34 23.68
CA PRO A 151 -87.66 40.24 23.78
C PRO A 151 -88.04 38.91 23.10
N ALA A 152 -86.99 38.08 22.89
CA ALA A 152 -86.92 36.61 22.69
C ALA A 152 -86.82 36.06 21.24
N PRO A 153 -86.35 34.80 21.00
CA PRO A 153 -85.63 33.84 21.86
C PRO A 153 -84.25 33.39 21.31
N VAL A 154 -83.46 32.77 22.18
CA VAL A 154 -82.10 32.23 21.94
C VAL A 154 -82.18 30.83 21.29
N PRO A 155 -81.30 30.45 20.34
CA PRO A 155 -80.97 29.06 20.09
C PRO A 155 -79.58 28.71 20.64
N GLU A 156 -79.53 27.77 21.57
CA GLU A 156 -78.31 27.14 22.07
C GLU A 156 -77.78 26.11 21.06
N ALA A 157 -76.50 26.20 20.71
CA ALA A 157 -75.73 25.08 20.18
C ALA A 157 -74.40 24.99 20.96
N PRO A 158 -73.98 23.80 21.43
CA PRO A 158 -72.88 23.68 22.37
C PRO A 158 -71.52 23.67 21.65
N ILE A 159 -70.65 24.62 21.99
CA ILE A 159 -69.22 24.53 21.68
C ILE A 159 -68.56 23.82 22.87
N LYS A 160 -68.10 22.59 22.66
CA LYS A 160 -67.17 21.93 23.60
C LYS A 160 -65.79 22.60 23.45
N VAL A 161 -65.50 23.56 24.30
CA VAL A 161 -64.12 23.99 24.60
C VAL A 161 -63.71 23.29 25.88
N ALA A 162 -62.84 22.30 25.79
CA ALA A 162 -62.18 21.72 26.95
C ALA A 162 -61.00 22.62 27.33
N ALA A 163 -61.17 23.39 28.41
CA ALA A 163 -60.10 24.06 29.12
C ALA A 163 -60.21 23.72 30.61
N HIS A 164 -59.29 22.87 31.07
CA HIS A 164 -58.83 22.80 32.46
C HIS A 164 -57.31 22.84 32.40
N ALA A 165 -56.55 23.50 33.26
CA ALA A 165 -56.81 24.51 34.27
C ALA A 165 -55.40 24.98 34.66
N SER A 166 -55.19 26.29 34.73
CA SER A 166 -53.95 26.86 35.28
C SER A 166 -54.08 27.02 36.79
N ARG A 167 -53.15 26.48 37.57
CA ARG A 167 -52.71 26.95 38.91
C ARG A 167 -51.64 25.97 39.42
N SER A 168 -50.55 26.33 40.08
CA SER A 168 -50.20 27.52 40.84
C SER A 168 -48.68 27.56 41.04
N ARG A 169 -48.11 28.75 41.17
CA ARG A 169 -46.72 28.99 41.58
C ARG A 169 -46.52 28.63 43.06
N ARG A 170 -45.35 28.09 43.41
CA ARG A 170 -44.62 28.41 44.66
C ARG A 170 -43.13 28.08 44.48
N SER A 171 -42.30 28.97 44.99
CA SER A 171 -40.85 28.98 44.87
C SER A 171 -40.16 28.53 46.16
N VAL A 172 -38.95 28.01 45.97
CA VAL A 172 -37.77 27.91 46.87
C VAL A 172 -37.54 26.60 47.64
N SER A 173 -36.30 26.12 47.43
CA SER A 173 -35.43 25.25 48.24
C SER A 173 -35.35 23.77 47.89
N MET A 174 -34.11 23.35 47.64
CA MET A 174 -33.63 22.02 47.19
C MET A 174 -33.80 20.94 48.26
N ASP A 175 -33.87 19.68 47.81
CA ASP A 175 -33.01 18.61 48.30
C ASP A 175 -32.84 17.49 47.23
N PRO A 176 -31.75 16.68 47.32
CA PRO A 176 -31.13 15.96 46.21
C PRO A 176 -31.66 14.54 46.03
N HIS A 177 -31.21 13.85 44.98
CA HIS A 177 -31.61 12.52 44.49
C HIS A 177 -32.72 12.51 43.44
N THR A 178 -32.41 13.13 42.30
CA THR A 178 -32.88 12.60 41.00
C THR A 178 -31.72 12.60 40.00
N VAL A 179 -30.51 12.37 40.54
CA VAL A 179 -29.30 12.02 39.80
C VAL A 179 -29.21 10.49 39.60
N GLU A 180 -30.08 9.70 40.26
CA GLU A 180 -30.10 8.23 40.10
C GLU A 180 -31.10 7.68 39.07
N ALA A 181 -32.03 8.47 38.54
CA ALA A 181 -33.04 7.96 37.59
C ALA A 181 -32.67 8.13 36.10
N ILE A 182 -31.63 8.92 35.79
CA ILE A 182 -31.18 9.18 34.41
C ILE A 182 -29.82 8.51 34.11
N VAL A 183 -29.12 8.01 35.13
CA VAL A 183 -27.94 7.13 34.98
C VAL A 183 -28.34 5.64 34.90
N ALA A 184 -29.57 5.27 35.30
CA ALA A 184 -30.06 3.89 35.30
C ALA A 184 -30.58 3.36 33.94
N ALA A 185 -30.45 4.12 32.85
CA ALA A 185 -30.87 3.69 31.50
C ALA A 185 -29.72 3.63 30.47
N ALA A 186 -28.45 3.80 30.90
CA ALA A 186 -27.30 3.86 29.98
C ALA A 186 -26.20 2.80 30.23
N ASP A 187 -26.26 1.99 31.30
CA ASP A 187 -25.24 0.94 31.59
C ASP A 187 -25.69 -0.50 31.25
N ALA A 188 -26.57 -0.67 30.27
CA ALA A 188 -26.99 -2.00 29.79
C ALA A 188 -26.19 -2.51 28.57
N ILE A 189 -25.13 -1.82 28.15
CA ILE A 189 -24.28 -2.25 27.04
C ILE A 189 -22.81 -2.02 27.42
N THR A 190 -22.15 -3.07 27.92
CA THR A 190 -20.72 -3.45 27.70
C THR A 190 -20.00 -3.91 28.99
N ALA A 191 -19.64 -5.21 29.02
CA ALA A 191 -18.59 -5.89 29.80
C ALA A 191 -18.83 -6.09 31.32
N ALA A 192 -18.52 -7.22 31.97
CA ALA A 192 -17.81 -8.49 31.65
C ALA A 192 -18.36 -9.57 32.62
N GLY A 193 -18.33 -10.89 32.32
CA GLY A 193 -17.21 -11.79 32.66
C GLY A 193 -16.78 -11.64 34.13
N GLU A 194 -16.91 -12.56 35.07
CA GLU A 194 -16.55 -13.98 35.15
C GLU A 194 -17.05 -14.48 36.54
N ALA A 195 -17.75 -15.62 36.70
CA ALA A 195 -17.21 -16.95 37.00
C ALA A 195 -17.63 -17.51 38.40
N VAL A 196 -17.72 -18.85 38.43
CA VAL A 196 -17.50 -19.79 39.55
C VAL A 196 -18.73 -20.35 40.31
N ALA A 197 -19.06 -21.59 39.89
CA ALA A 197 -19.17 -22.83 40.68
C ALA A 197 -20.54 -23.50 40.97
N ALA A 198 -20.49 -24.81 40.64
CA ALA A 198 -21.22 -25.98 41.16
C ALA A 198 -22.66 -26.19 40.66
N SER A 199 -23.05 -27.31 40.03
CA SER A 199 -22.53 -28.69 40.13
C SER A 199 -22.96 -29.59 38.95
N GLY A 200 -22.09 -30.58 38.67
CA GLY A 200 -22.17 -31.84 37.90
C GLY A 200 -23.31 -32.11 36.90
N GLY A 201 -23.10 -32.73 35.73
CA GLY A 201 -22.00 -33.58 35.26
C GLY A 201 -22.59 -34.80 34.56
N SER A 202 -22.28 -35.01 33.28
CA SER A 202 -22.23 -36.33 32.61
C SER A 202 -21.66 -36.12 31.21
N GLY A 203 -20.41 -36.55 31.02
CA GLY A 203 -19.75 -36.51 29.71
C GLY A 203 -20.23 -37.64 28.79
N THR A 204 -20.06 -37.42 27.49
CA THR A 204 -19.58 -38.46 26.56
C THR A 204 -19.11 -37.82 25.25
N ALA A 205 -17.92 -38.26 24.83
CA ALA A 205 -17.54 -38.58 23.45
C ALA A 205 -17.47 -37.46 22.39
N ALA A 206 -16.24 -36.97 22.23
CA ALA A 206 -15.50 -36.97 20.97
C ALA A 206 -16.28 -37.24 19.67
N THR A 207 -16.35 -36.23 18.80
CA THR A 207 -16.19 -36.42 17.35
C THR A 207 -15.58 -35.14 16.77
N ARG A 208 -14.28 -35.17 16.45
CA ARG A 208 -13.64 -34.22 15.54
C ARG A 208 -14.30 -34.37 14.17
N ARG A 209 -15.14 -33.42 13.75
CA ARG A 209 -15.41 -33.24 12.32
C ARG A 209 -14.31 -32.38 11.73
N ASN A 210 -13.43 -33.04 11.00
CA ASN A 210 -12.51 -32.43 10.07
C ASN A 210 -13.34 -31.74 8.96
N VAL A 211 -13.62 -30.45 9.10
CA VAL A 211 -14.21 -29.65 8.02
C VAL A 211 -13.06 -29.33 7.07
N HIS A 212 -12.92 -30.15 6.04
CA HIS A 212 -12.08 -29.85 4.89
C HIS A 212 -12.76 -28.71 4.12
N THR A 213 -12.39 -27.47 4.44
CA THR A 213 -12.76 -26.31 3.62
C THR A 213 -12.07 -26.49 2.27
N PRO A 214 -12.81 -26.62 1.14
CA PRO A 214 -12.17 -26.63 -0.16
C PRO A 214 -11.44 -25.29 -0.37
N PRO A 215 -10.26 -25.28 -1.02
CA PRO A 215 -9.52 -24.05 -1.27
C PRO A 215 -10.41 -23.06 -2.05
N PRO A 216 -10.26 -21.75 -1.80
CA PRO A 216 -11.08 -20.73 -2.45
C PRO A 216 -10.94 -20.86 -3.96
N ALA A 217 -12.09 -20.91 -4.66
CA ALA A 217 -12.14 -20.97 -6.11
C ALA A 217 -11.34 -19.80 -6.71
N LEU A 218 -10.54 -20.11 -7.74
CA LEU A 218 -9.72 -19.14 -8.45
C LEU A 218 -10.58 -17.94 -8.93
N PRO A 219 -10.06 -16.70 -8.86
CA PRO A 219 -10.77 -15.52 -9.32
C PRO A 219 -11.16 -15.64 -10.81
N GLU A 220 -12.30 -15.04 -11.16
CA GLU A 220 -13.05 -15.23 -12.42
C GLU A 220 -12.21 -15.04 -13.71
N TRP A 221 -11.12 -14.25 -13.65
CA TRP A 221 -10.18 -14.04 -14.75
C TRP A 221 -9.33 -15.28 -15.10
N ALA A 222 -9.25 -16.27 -14.21
CA ALA A 222 -8.50 -17.51 -14.41
C ALA A 222 -9.29 -18.59 -15.17
N GLN A 223 -10.59 -18.41 -15.41
CA GLN A 223 -11.40 -19.37 -16.16
C GLN A 223 -11.21 -19.24 -17.68
N PRO A 224 -11.14 -20.36 -18.43
CA PRO A 224 -11.03 -20.31 -19.89
C PRO A 224 -12.36 -19.83 -20.50
N GLY A 225 -12.34 -18.62 -21.09
CA GLY A 225 -13.51 -18.00 -21.74
C GLY A 225 -14.10 -16.77 -21.03
N ALA A 226 -13.52 -16.32 -19.91
CA ALA A 226 -13.95 -15.09 -19.25
C ALA A 226 -13.54 -13.86 -20.09
N LYS A 227 -14.52 -13.13 -20.62
CA LYS A 227 -14.30 -11.87 -21.33
C LYS A 227 -13.74 -10.85 -20.32
N PRO A 228 -12.67 -10.09 -20.65
CA PRO A 228 -12.16 -9.06 -19.74
C PRO A 228 -13.28 -8.07 -19.43
N SER A 229 -13.58 -7.87 -18.14
CA SER A 229 -14.72 -7.11 -17.61
C SER A 229 -14.54 -5.59 -17.73
N GLY A 230 -14.03 -5.10 -18.86
CA GLY A 230 -13.77 -3.69 -19.12
C GLY A 230 -14.22 -3.26 -20.51
N ARG A 231 -14.63 -2.00 -20.66
CA ARG A 231 -14.93 -1.42 -21.97
C ARG A 231 -13.71 -1.58 -22.90
N ARG A 232 -13.94 -2.08 -24.11
CA ARG A 232 -12.94 -2.16 -25.18
C ARG A 232 -12.27 -0.78 -25.33
N PRO A 233 -10.94 -0.67 -25.14
CA PRO A 233 -10.23 0.60 -25.28
C PRO A 233 -10.43 1.17 -26.69
N ASP A 234 -10.59 2.49 -26.82
CA ASP A 234 -10.70 3.11 -28.14
C ASP A 234 -9.31 3.16 -28.80
N VAL A 235 -9.14 2.34 -29.85
CA VAL A 235 -7.87 2.17 -30.58
C VAL A 235 -7.91 2.89 -31.95
N LYS A 236 -8.93 3.71 -32.23
CA LYS A 236 -9.16 4.32 -33.55
C LYS A 236 -8.10 5.35 -33.99
N GLY A 237 -7.25 5.83 -33.08
CA GLY A 237 -6.11 6.73 -33.39
C GLY A 237 -4.75 6.02 -33.52
N MET A 238 -4.72 4.69 -33.39
CA MET A 238 -3.50 3.90 -33.42
C MET A 238 -3.12 3.49 -34.86
N THR A 239 -1.93 2.93 -35.05
CA THR A 239 -1.45 2.38 -36.32
C THR A 239 -2.56 1.59 -37.05
N PRO A 240 -2.80 1.83 -38.35
CA PRO A 240 -3.82 1.12 -39.11
C PRO A 240 -3.60 -0.40 -39.00
N GLY A 241 -4.57 -1.12 -38.41
CA GLY A 241 -4.50 -2.58 -38.19
C GLY A 241 -4.50 -3.02 -36.72
N TYR A 242 -4.34 -2.10 -35.76
CA TYR A 242 -4.40 -2.45 -34.33
C TYR A 242 -5.75 -3.02 -33.91
N GLU A 243 -6.84 -2.49 -34.47
CA GLU A 243 -8.20 -3.00 -34.25
C GLU A 243 -8.37 -4.43 -34.75
N GLN A 244 -7.80 -4.75 -35.91
CA GLN A 244 -7.85 -6.09 -36.52
C GLN A 244 -7.05 -7.10 -35.69
N LEU A 245 -5.90 -6.68 -35.17
CA LEU A 245 -5.10 -7.51 -34.26
C LEU A 245 -5.82 -7.76 -32.94
N LEU A 246 -6.49 -6.76 -32.35
CA LEU A 246 -7.25 -6.93 -31.12
C LEU A 246 -8.41 -7.92 -31.30
N VAL A 247 -9.16 -7.81 -32.40
CA VAL A 247 -10.22 -8.78 -32.75
C VAL A 247 -9.65 -10.18 -32.93
N ARG A 248 -8.44 -10.30 -33.48
CA ARG A 248 -7.77 -11.60 -33.65
C ARG A 248 -7.30 -12.19 -32.31
N ILE A 249 -6.80 -11.37 -31.38
CA ILE A 249 -6.46 -11.81 -30.01
C ILE A 249 -7.70 -12.30 -29.28
N GLU A 250 -8.81 -11.57 -29.38
CA GLU A 250 -10.08 -11.94 -28.74
C GLU A 250 -10.65 -13.27 -29.29
N LYS A 251 -10.45 -13.55 -30.58
CA LYS A 251 -10.97 -14.73 -31.26
C LYS A 251 -10.08 -15.96 -31.13
N ASP A 252 -8.80 -15.81 -31.42
CA ASP A 252 -7.85 -16.93 -31.53
C ASP A 252 -7.00 -17.10 -30.24
N GLY A 253 -7.04 -16.12 -29.34
CA GLY A 253 -6.25 -16.08 -28.10
C GLY A 253 -4.84 -15.49 -28.29
N TRP A 254 -4.24 -15.00 -27.19
CA TRP A 254 -2.93 -14.32 -27.22
C TRP A 254 -1.79 -15.15 -27.84
N HIS A 255 -1.82 -16.47 -27.63
CA HIS A 255 -0.76 -17.40 -28.06
C HIS A 255 -0.87 -17.82 -29.53
N ALA A 256 -2.01 -17.55 -30.19
CA ALA A 256 -2.22 -17.93 -31.59
C ALA A 256 -1.61 -16.91 -32.58
N ILE A 257 -1.11 -15.77 -32.09
CA ILE A 257 -0.59 -14.71 -32.93
C ILE A 257 0.93 -14.85 -33.07
N PRO A 258 1.44 -15.01 -34.31
CA PRO A 258 2.87 -14.94 -34.55
C PRO A 258 3.33 -13.47 -34.46
N TRP A 259 3.92 -13.11 -33.33
CA TRP A 259 4.55 -11.80 -33.15
C TRP A 259 5.84 -11.74 -33.96
N LYS A 260 6.03 -10.65 -34.70
CA LYS A 260 7.29 -10.43 -35.41
C LYS A 260 8.34 -9.98 -34.40
N ASP A 261 9.51 -10.59 -34.43
CA ASP A 261 10.65 -10.22 -33.57
C ASP A 261 10.40 -10.36 -32.06
N ASP A 262 9.46 -11.23 -31.67
CA ASP A 262 8.94 -11.35 -30.30
C ASP A 262 8.41 -10.02 -29.73
N TYR A 263 8.18 -9.04 -30.62
CA TYR A 263 7.65 -7.74 -30.31
C TYR A 263 6.13 -7.82 -30.21
N THR A 264 5.67 -8.01 -28.98
CA THR A 264 4.24 -8.19 -28.69
C THR A 264 3.46 -6.87 -28.70
N MET A 265 2.14 -6.97 -28.83
CA MET A 265 1.25 -5.81 -28.70
C MET A 265 1.43 -5.06 -27.37
N LEU A 266 1.84 -5.76 -26.30
CA LEU A 266 2.11 -5.16 -25.00
C LEU A 266 3.36 -4.26 -25.01
N HIS A 267 4.38 -4.58 -25.81
CA HIS A 267 5.56 -3.72 -25.98
C HIS A 267 5.21 -2.39 -26.66
N ASP A 268 4.37 -2.43 -27.71
CA ASP A 268 3.90 -1.21 -28.39
C ASP A 268 2.99 -0.36 -27.50
N ALA A 269 2.11 -1.01 -26.73
CA ALA A 269 1.23 -0.31 -25.78
C ALA A 269 2.02 0.38 -24.65
N ALA A 270 3.05 -0.30 -24.13
CA ALA A 270 3.95 0.24 -23.11
C ALA A 270 4.82 1.38 -23.66
N SER A 271 5.33 1.25 -24.88
CA SER A 271 6.12 2.31 -25.53
C SER A 271 5.30 3.58 -25.77
N LYS A 272 3.99 3.47 -26.02
CA LYS A 272 3.10 4.64 -26.25
C LYS A 272 2.42 5.16 -24.99
N GLY A 273 2.62 4.50 -23.85
CA GLY A 273 2.10 4.98 -22.57
C GLY A 273 0.58 4.86 -22.44
N LEU A 274 -0.02 3.77 -22.95
CA LEU A 274 -1.47 3.53 -22.92
C LEU A 274 -1.86 2.56 -21.79
N PRO A 275 -2.15 3.04 -20.57
CA PRO A 275 -2.41 2.17 -19.42
C PRO A 275 -3.68 1.34 -19.58
N GLU A 276 -4.74 1.91 -20.14
CA GLU A 276 -6.02 1.22 -20.34
C GLU A 276 -5.87 0.03 -21.30
N LEU A 277 -5.04 0.19 -22.33
CA LEU A 277 -4.75 -0.86 -23.30
C LEU A 277 -3.87 -1.95 -22.68
N CYS A 278 -2.83 -1.59 -21.93
CA CYS A 278 -2.00 -2.56 -21.20
C CYS A 278 -2.86 -3.42 -20.25
N MET A 279 -3.76 -2.82 -19.48
CA MET A 279 -4.67 -3.55 -18.59
C MET A 279 -5.58 -4.51 -19.36
N TYR A 280 -6.10 -4.06 -20.51
CA TYR A 280 -6.96 -4.89 -21.35
C TYR A 280 -6.22 -6.11 -21.90
N LEU A 281 -4.97 -5.94 -22.35
CA LEU A 281 -4.13 -7.02 -22.88
C LEU A 281 -3.72 -8.01 -21.78
N VAL A 282 -3.41 -7.54 -20.57
CA VAL A 282 -3.15 -8.40 -19.41
C VAL A 282 -4.40 -9.25 -19.08
N GLY A 283 -5.60 -8.66 -19.17
CA GLY A 283 -6.86 -9.40 -19.05
C GLY A 283 -7.06 -10.47 -20.14
N LEU A 284 -6.44 -10.32 -21.31
CA LEU A 284 -6.44 -11.29 -22.40
C LEU A 284 -5.31 -12.35 -22.29
N ARG A 285 -4.71 -12.49 -21.11
CA ARG A 285 -3.59 -13.41 -20.81
C ARG A 285 -2.31 -13.07 -21.57
N ALA A 286 -2.04 -11.78 -21.80
CA ALA A 286 -0.74 -11.34 -22.25
C ALA A 286 0.35 -11.65 -21.21
N ASP A 287 1.50 -12.15 -21.67
CA ASP A 287 2.67 -12.31 -20.81
C ASP A 287 3.31 -10.94 -20.54
N ILE A 288 3.30 -10.54 -19.27
CA ILE A 288 3.86 -9.26 -18.78
C ILE A 288 5.39 -9.28 -18.88
N ASN A 289 6.00 -10.46 -18.79
CA ASN A 289 7.44 -10.65 -18.84
C ASN A 289 7.95 -11.08 -20.22
N ALA A 290 7.12 -10.94 -21.27
CA ALA A 290 7.53 -11.21 -22.63
C ALA A 290 8.81 -10.44 -22.96
N ARG A 291 9.80 -11.11 -23.53
CA ARG A 291 11.06 -10.50 -23.97
C ARG A 291 11.08 -10.41 -25.47
N ASP A 292 11.41 -9.22 -25.98
CA ASP A 292 11.66 -9.02 -27.40
C ASP A 292 13.06 -9.57 -27.81
N LYS A 293 13.41 -9.48 -29.09
CA LYS A 293 14.74 -9.83 -29.60
C LYS A 293 15.92 -9.08 -28.98
N PHE A 294 15.68 -7.94 -28.34
CA PHE A 294 16.67 -7.15 -27.62
C PHE A 294 16.71 -7.51 -26.12
N ASN A 295 16.03 -8.59 -25.71
CA ASN A 295 15.81 -8.97 -24.31
C ASN A 295 15.14 -7.87 -23.47
N ARG A 296 14.42 -6.96 -24.12
CA ARG A 296 13.67 -5.91 -23.44
C ARG A 296 12.29 -6.38 -23.08
N THR A 297 11.84 -5.94 -21.91
CA THR A 297 10.49 -6.18 -21.39
C THR A 297 9.58 -4.98 -21.67
N PRO A 298 8.25 -5.15 -21.70
CA PRO A 298 7.32 -4.04 -21.83
C PRO A 298 7.53 -2.97 -20.75
N LEU A 299 7.89 -3.39 -19.52
CA LEU A 299 8.21 -2.46 -18.42
C LEU A 299 9.42 -1.56 -18.73
N GLN A 300 10.47 -2.12 -19.34
CA GLN A 300 11.64 -1.35 -19.76
C GLN A 300 11.29 -0.33 -20.84
N TYR A 301 10.42 -0.68 -21.79
CA TYR A 301 9.93 0.28 -22.79
C TYR A 301 9.13 1.43 -22.16
N ALA A 302 8.25 1.15 -21.20
CA ALA A 302 7.53 2.20 -20.48
C ALA A 302 8.46 3.09 -19.63
N GLY A 303 9.54 2.51 -19.09
CA GLY A 303 10.58 3.24 -18.36
C GLY A 303 11.44 4.13 -19.27
N GLU A 304 11.85 3.62 -20.43
CA GLU A 304 12.64 4.35 -21.43
C GLU A 304 11.88 5.56 -22.00
N THR A 305 10.57 5.44 -22.21
CA THR A 305 9.72 6.53 -22.71
C THR A 305 9.20 7.46 -21.62
N GLY A 306 9.43 7.14 -20.34
CA GLY A 306 9.08 7.98 -19.19
C GLY A 306 7.60 7.93 -18.78
N HIS A 307 6.86 6.92 -19.22
CA HIS A 307 5.44 6.77 -18.91
C HIS A 307 5.21 6.13 -17.53
N ARG A 308 5.37 6.94 -16.47
CA ARG A 308 5.29 6.47 -15.07
C ARG A 308 3.99 5.72 -14.74
N ARG A 309 2.84 6.19 -15.24
CA ARG A 309 1.53 5.59 -14.95
C ARG A 309 1.42 4.17 -15.53
N THR A 310 1.98 3.92 -16.71
CA THR A 310 2.02 2.57 -17.30
C THR A 310 3.03 1.68 -16.61
N SER A 311 4.18 2.21 -16.20
CA SER A 311 5.18 1.43 -15.46
C SER A 311 4.65 0.94 -14.12
N GLN A 312 3.98 1.81 -13.36
CA GLN A 312 3.37 1.45 -12.07
C GLN A 312 2.33 0.34 -12.22
N LEU A 313 1.41 0.46 -13.19
CA LEU A 313 0.39 -0.55 -13.43
C LEU A 313 0.98 -1.90 -13.88
N LEU A 314 2.00 -1.89 -14.72
CA LEU A 314 2.69 -3.13 -15.15
C LEU A 314 3.45 -3.78 -13.98
N GLU A 315 4.06 -2.99 -13.10
CA GLU A 315 4.77 -3.46 -11.92
C GLU A 315 3.83 -4.08 -10.87
N GLU A 316 2.71 -3.39 -10.56
CA GLU A 316 1.67 -3.90 -9.66
C GLU A 316 1.15 -5.26 -10.11
N HIS A 317 0.86 -5.41 -11.42
CA HIS A 317 0.37 -6.67 -11.97
C HIS A 317 1.47 -7.74 -12.11
N ALA A 318 2.72 -7.37 -12.37
CA ALA A 318 3.84 -8.32 -12.40
C ALA A 318 4.11 -8.92 -11.01
N VAL A 319 4.05 -8.12 -9.94
CA VAL A 319 4.21 -8.58 -8.56
C VAL A 319 3.07 -9.53 -8.15
N GLN A 320 1.85 -9.25 -8.59
CA GLN A 320 0.71 -10.13 -8.31
C GLN A 320 0.89 -11.51 -8.95
N VAL A 321 1.33 -11.58 -10.21
CA VAL A 321 1.63 -12.84 -10.90
C VAL A 321 2.77 -13.62 -10.22
N ALA A 322 3.79 -12.93 -9.70
CA ALA A 322 4.89 -13.55 -8.97
C ALA A 322 4.48 -14.08 -7.57
N GLY A 323 3.60 -13.37 -6.86
CA GLY A 323 3.09 -13.76 -5.54
C GLY A 323 2.25 -15.04 -5.53
N HIS A 324 1.83 -15.54 -6.69
CA HIS A 324 1.12 -16.82 -6.84
C HIS A 324 2.06 -18.01 -7.04
N ARG A 325 3.38 -17.77 -7.18
CA ARG A 325 4.43 -18.79 -7.35
C ARG A 325 5.40 -18.85 -6.17
N SER A 326 5.01 -18.36 -4.99
CA SER A 326 5.86 -18.45 -3.80
C SER A 326 5.59 -19.75 -3.03
N SER A 327 6.08 -20.88 -3.55
CA SER A 327 6.62 -21.92 -2.68
C SER A 327 8.14 -21.85 -2.84
N PRO A 328 8.91 -21.57 -1.77
CA PRO A 328 10.33 -21.29 -1.87
C PRO A 328 11.09 -22.62 -1.84
N LEU A 329 11.60 -23.08 -2.98
CA LEU A 329 12.72 -24.02 -3.10
C LEU A 329 13.13 -24.11 -4.58
N ALA A 330 14.42 -23.91 -4.84
CA ALA A 330 15.16 -24.18 -6.09
C ALA A 330 14.98 -23.12 -7.21
N GLU A 331 15.99 -22.44 -7.76
CA GLU A 331 17.45 -22.54 -7.65
C GLU A 331 18.10 -21.18 -7.93
N GLU A 332 19.21 -20.96 -7.24
CA GLU A 332 20.23 -19.93 -7.48
C GLU A 332 20.91 -20.10 -8.85
N PRO A 333 21.46 -19.02 -9.42
CA PRO A 333 22.06 -18.98 -10.74
C PRO A 333 23.37 -19.78 -10.84
N ALA A 334 23.44 -20.69 -11.80
CA ALA A 334 24.68 -21.34 -12.21
C ALA A 334 25.60 -20.34 -12.96
N HIS A 335 26.38 -19.55 -12.21
CA HIS A 335 27.63 -19.00 -12.73
C HIS A 335 28.78 -19.94 -12.41
N SER A 336 29.46 -20.34 -13.48
CA SER A 336 30.80 -20.91 -13.52
C SER A 336 31.70 -20.37 -12.42
N THR A 337 32.39 -21.24 -11.68
CA THR A 337 33.85 -21.27 -11.48
C THR A 337 34.19 -22.45 -10.54
N VAL A 338 35.39 -23.02 -10.73
CA VAL A 338 36.11 -23.95 -9.84
C VAL A 338 36.01 -25.44 -10.20
N GLN A 339 36.77 -25.84 -11.23
CA GLN A 339 37.58 -27.05 -11.16
C GLN A 339 39.06 -26.63 -11.09
N THR A 340 39.54 -26.35 -9.88
CA THR A 340 40.97 -26.45 -9.56
C THR A 340 41.19 -27.82 -8.92
N MET A 341 41.85 -28.68 -9.68
CA MET A 341 42.48 -29.88 -9.17
C MET A 341 43.56 -29.52 -8.16
N SER A 342 43.47 -30.05 -6.94
CA SER A 342 44.61 -30.56 -6.17
C SER A 342 44.16 -30.99 -4.78
N ARG A 343 44.23 -32.30 -4.49
CA ARG A 343 44.97 -32.82 -3.32
C ARG A 343 45.03 -34.35 -3.31
N ARG A 344 46.28 -34.83 -3.24
CA ARG A 344 46.80 -35.93 -2.43
C ARG A 344 46.43 -37.37 -2.83
N THR A 345 47.40 -38.03 -3.46
CA THR A 345 48.24 -39.05 -2.79
C THR A 345 49.67 -38.85 -3.21
#